data_AF-A0A380S9J0-F1
#
_entry.id   AF-A0A380S9J0-F1
#
_cell.length_a   1.000
_cell.length_b   1.000
_cell.length_c   1.000
_cell.angle_alpha   90.00
_cell.angle_beta   90.00
_cell.angle_gamma   90.00
#
_symmetry.space_group_name_H-M   'P 1'
#
loop_
_entity.id
_entity.type
_entity.pdbx_description
1 polymer ?
#
loop_
_entity_poly.entity_id
_entity_poly.type
_entity_poly.pdbx_seq_one_letter_code
_entity_poly.pdbx_strand_id
1 'polypeptide(L)' 'MSRPGRCIDNGPMEGVCGTIKSELFRGKKHDIFDNKSLAIETIDSYIEFFNKDRITLKMATLIS' A
#
# COMPACT_ATOMS: atom_id res chain seq x y z
N MET A 1 -21.08 7.86 -0.17
CA MET A 1 -19.92 8.08 -1.06
C MET A 1 -20.41 8.11 -2.49
N SER A 2 -20.00 9.09 -3.30
CA SER A 2 -20.06 8.96 -4.76
C SER A 2 -19.35 7.68 -5.20
N ARG A 3 -19.73 7.13 -6.35
CA ARG A 3 -19.23 5.87 -6.93
C ARG A 3 -17.71 5.63 -6.65
N PRO A 4 -17.28 4.37 -6.40
CA PRO A 4 -15.87 4.01 -6.24
C PRO A 4 -15.00 4.62 -7.34
N GLY A 5 -13.83 5.15 -6.97
CA GLY A 5 -12.90 5.80 -7.90
C GLY A 5 -13.34 7.15 -8.49
N ARG A 6 -14.48 7.73 -8.10
CA ARG A 6 -14.97 9.03 -8.66
C ARG A 6 -14.86 10.23 -7.73
N CYS A 7 -14.56 10.05 -6.45
CA CYS A 7 -14.30 11.18 -5.56
C CYS A 7 -12.82 11.56 -5.65
N ILE A 8 -12.53 12.86 -5.72
CA ILE A 8 -11.17 13.39 -5.82
C ILE A 8 -10.30 12.93 -4.65
N ASP A 9 -10.85 12.90 -3.43
CA ASP A 9 -10.08 12.50 -2.24
C ASP A 9 -10.03 10.97 -2.05
N ASN A 10 -11.10 10.29 -2.47
CA ASN A 10 -11.24 8.85 -2.24
C ASN A 10 -10.43 8.02 -3.23
N GLY A 11 -10.37 8.43 -4.50
CA GLY A 11 -9.63 7.68 -5.52
C GLY A 11 -8.15 7.47 -5.18
N PRO A 12 -7.39 8.51 -4.80
CA PRO A 12 -6.02 8.37 -4.34
C PRO A 12 -5.88 7.45 -3.13
N MET A 13 -6.75 7.61 -2.13
CA MET A 13 -6.73 6.77 -0.93
C MET A 13 -7.05 5.30 -1.22
N GLU A 14 -7.99 5.02 -2.11
CA GLU A 14 -8.29 3.67 -2.59
C GLU A 14 -7.07 3.03 -3.27
N GLY A 15 -6.34 3.79 -4.09
CA GLY A 15 -5.13 3.33 -4.78
C GLY A 15 -4.00 2.99 -3.79
N VAL A 16 -3.75 3.86 -2.82
CA VAL A 16 -2.73 3.63 -1.78
C VAL A 16 -3.08 2.41 -0.94
N CYS A 17 -4.29 2.34 -0.40
CA CYS A 17 -4.75 1.20 0.40
C CYS A 17 -4.76 -0.11 -0.40
N GLY A 18 -5.12 -0.06 -1.69
CA GLY A 18 -5.08 -1.20 -2.59
C GLY A 18 -3.65 -1.73 -2.79
N THR A 19 -2.69 -0.81 -2.95
CA THR A 19 -1.27 -1.14 -3.11
C THR A 19 -0.72 -1.80 -1.85
N ILE A 20 -0.90 -1.17 -0.68
CA ILE A 20 -0.43 -1.69 0.61
C ILE A 20 -0.94 -3.13 0.83
N LYS A 21 -2.25 -3.36 0.66
CA LYS A 21 -2.83 -4.70 0.85
C LYS A 21 -2.30 -5.71 -0.17
N SER A 22 -2.16 -5.32 -1.43
CA SER A 22 -1.71 -6.23 -2.49
C SER A 22 -0.26 -6.66 -2.30
N GLU A 23 0.60 -5.76 -1.82
CA GLU A 23 2.02 -6.04 -1.57
C GLU A 23 2.20 -6.81 -0.26
N LEU A 24 1.54 -6.42 0.84
CA LEU A 24 1.63 -7.11 2.14
C LEU A 24 1.09 -8.55 2.09
N PHE A 25 -0.04 -8.77 1.41
CA PHE A 25 -0.72 -10.08 1.38
C PHE A 25 -0.46 -10.85 0.08
N ARG A 26 0.61 -10.51 -0.65
CA ARG A 26 0.93 -11.18 -1.91
C ARG A 26 1.14 -12.69 -1.69
N GLY A 27 0.31 -13.51 -2.34
CA GLY A 27 0.35 -14.97 -2.19
C GLY A 27 -0.24 -15.50 -0.87
N LYS A 28 -0.78 -14.62 -0.03
CA LYS A 28 -1.24 -14.87 1.35
C LYS A 28 -2.67 -14.37 1.55
N LYS A 29 -3.57 -14.76 0.65
CA LYS A 29 -4.92 -14.19 0.51
C LYS A 29 -5.82 -14.36 1.74
N HIS A 30 -5.47 -15.29 2.63
CA HIS A 30 -6.24 -15.61 3.84
C HIS A 30 -5.47 -15.32 5.13
N ASP A 31 -4.27 -14.74 5.03
CA ASP A 31 -3.51 -14.36 6.21
C ASP A 31 -4.18 -13.14 6.85
N ILE A 32 -4.27 -13.20 8.17
CA ILE A 32 -4.75 -12.12 9.01
C ILE A 32 -3.66 -11.79 10.02
N PHE A 33 -3.66 -10.56 10.52
CA PHE A 33 -2.76 -10.21 11.60
C PHE A 33 -3.20 -10.90 12.89
N ASP A 34 -2.24 -11.48 13.61
CA ASP A 34 -2.49 -12.17 14.88
C ASP A 34 -3.06 -11.22 15.94
N ASN A 35 -2.64 -9.95 15.92
CA ASN A 35 -3.12 -8.92 16.82
C ASN A 35 -3.00 -7.51 16.22
N LYS A 36 -3.66 -6.55 16.86
CA LYS A 36 -3.71 -5.14 16.44
C LYS A 36 -2.32 -4.48 16.44
N SER A 37 -1.48 -4.77 17.42
CA SER A 37 -0.16 -4.13 17.54
C SER A 37 0.75 -4.51 16.37
N LEU A 38 0.77 -5.80 16.02
CA LEU A 38 1.51 -6.30 14.86
C LEU A 38 1.01 -5.67 13.55
N ALA A 39 -0.32 -5.51 13.41
CA ALA A 39 -0.89 -4.84 12.25
C ALA A 39 -0.40 -3.39 12.11
N ILE A 40 -0.40 -2.63 13.22
CA ILE A 40 0.06 -1.24 13.24
C ILE A 40 1.54 -1.17 12.87
N GLU A 41 2.40 -1.95 13.54
CA GLU A 41 3.84 -1.96 13.28
C GLU A 41 4.18 -2.32 11.84
N THR A 42 3.48 -3.33 11.28
CA THR A 42 3.68 -3.75 9.89
C THR A 42 3.28 -2.65 8.91
N ILE A 43 2.15 -1.97 9.16
CA ILE A 43 1.66 -0.89 8.30
C ILE A 43 2.59 0.33 8.38
N ASP A 44 3.03 0.72 9.58
CA ASP A 44 3.93 1.87 9.77
C ASP A 44 5.28 1.62 9.09
N SER A 45 5.84 0.42 9.26
CA SER A 45 7.08 0.01 8.59
C SER A 45 6.94 0.03 7.06
N TYR A 46 5.80 -0.44 6.55
CA TYR A 46 5.53 -0.41 5.11
C TYR A 46 5.38 1.02 4.59
N ILE A 47 4.72 1.91 5.34
CA ILE A 47 4.58 3.33 4.97
C ILE A 47 5.97 4.00 4.92
N GLU A 48 6.86 3.69 5.86
CA GLU A 48 8.24 4.20 5.84
C GLU A 48 8.98 3.74 4.57
N PHE A 49 8.95 2.44 4.28
CA PHE A 49 9.50 1.88 3.04
C PHE A 49 8.91 2.54 1.79
N PHE A 50 7.58 2.71 1.75
CA PHE A 50 6.87 3.28 0.62
C PHE A 50 7.33 4.71 0.31
N ASN A 51 7.60 5.49 1.36
CA ASN A 51 7.98 6.89 1.24
C ASN A 51 9.47 7.10 0.97
N LYS A 52 10.35 6.24 1.51
CA LYS A 52 11.80 6.47 1.50
C LYS A 52 12.55 5.58 0.50
N ASP A 53 12.14 4.32 0.37
CA ASP A 53 12.96 3.29 -0.28
C ASP A 53 12.34 2.71 -1.56
N ARG A 54 11.03 2.92 -1.76
CA ARG A 54 10.31 2.32 -2.88
C ARG A 54 10.81 2.84 -4.23
N ILE A 55 11.38 1.95 -5.04
CA ILE A 55 11.74 2.23 -6.43
C ILE A 55 10.58 1.83 -7.34
N THR A 56 10.11 2.76 -8.17
CA THR A 56 9.09 2.48 -9.20
C THR A 56 9.76 2.22 -10.54
N LEU A 57 9.09 1.50 -11.44
CA LEU A 57 9.60 1.28 -12.80
C LEU A 57 9.97 2.59 -13.50
N LYS A 58 9.15 3.64 -13.33
CA LYS A 58 9.44 4.98 -13.85
C LYS A 58 10.74 5.56 -13.27
N MET A 59 11.01 5.35 -11.99
CA MET A 59 12.26 5.78 -11.37
C MET A 59 13.44 4.94 -11.85
N ALA A 60 13.27 3.62 -12.01
CA ALA A 60 14.31 2.73 -12.52
C ALA A 60 14.74 3.11 -13.95
N THR A 61 13.80 3.47 -14.83
CA THR A 61 14.10 3.93 -16.20
C THR A 61 14.82 5.28 -16.27
N LEU A 62 14.92 6.03 -15.16
CA LEU A 62 15.67 7.29 -15.08
C LEU A 62 17.10 7.09 -14.58
N ILE A 63 17.44 5.90 -14.11
CA ILE A 63 18.75 5.54 -13.55
C ILE A 63 19.53 4.64 -14.55
N SER A 64 18.85 4.10 -15.56
CA SER A 64 19.41 3.35 -16.69
C SER A 64 19.84 4.25 -17.84
#